data_AF-A0A3M1BME3-F1
#
_entry.id   AF-A0A3M1BME3-F1
#
_cell.length_a   1.000
_cell.length_b   1.000
_cell.length_c   1.000
_cell.angle_alpha   90.00
_cell.angle_beta   90.00
_cell.angle_gamma   90.00
#
_symmetry.space_group_name_H-M   'P 1'
#
loop_
_entity.id
_entity.type
_entity.pdbx_description
1 polymer ?
#
loop_
_entity_poly.entity_id
_entity_poly.type
_entity_poly.pdbx_seq_one_letter_code
_entity_poly.pdbx_strand_id
1 'polypeptide(L)'
;MPLYIKTITFNLLLIPLFVLSGLLIAILIEDKLKGLGLVLLLWLFSSTLYDGIILYLILIFSDYPVEKVLLFLTLANPIDLIRLVALMETGLYEVMGFAGKWVAKYLRELWFLPALLSLFYTFILLLLGLYTFRKKDF
;
A
#
# COMPACT_ATOMS: atom_id res chain seq x y z
N MET A 1 -1.72 -19.78 -12.73
CA MET A 1 -2.25 -18.51 -13.28
C MET A 1 -1.08 -17.76 -13.91
N PRO A 2 -1.20 -17.19 -15.11
CA PRO A 2 -0.14 -16.39 -15.71
C PRO A 2 0.22 -15.20 -14.82
N LEU A 3 1.51 -14.88 -14.73
CA LEU A 3 2.10 -13.79 -13.96
C LEU A 3 1.31 -12.47 -14.05
N TYR A 4 1.01 -12.11 -15.30
CA TYR A 4 0.33 -10.89 -15.65
C TYR A 4 -1.09 -10.83 -15.07
N ILE A 5 -1.80 -11.96 -15.02
CA ILE A 5 -3.18 -11.97 -14.53
C ILE A 5 -3.21 -11.71 -13.03
N LYS A 6 -2.31 -12.31 -12.24
CA LYS A 6 -2.23 -12.05 -10.80
C LYS A 6 -1.96 -10.59 -10.49
N THR A 7 -0.95 -10.02 -11.17
CA THR A 7 -0.58 -8.61 -10.98
C THR A 7 -1.73 -7.68 -11.36
N ILE A 8 -2.43 -7.94 -12.46
CA ILE A 8 -3.61 -7.16 -12.87
C ILE A 8 -4.72 -7.29 -11.82
N THR A 9 -5.04 -8.50 -11.38
CA THR A 9 -6.09 -8.72 -10.37
C THR A 9 -5.80 -7.96 -9.08
N PHE A 10 -4.56 -8.00 -8.59
CA PHE A 10 -4.20 -7.26 -7.37
C PHE A 10 -4.29 -5.74 -7.57
N ASN A 11 -3.85 -5.20 -8.70
CA ASN A 11 -3.98 -3.77 -8.99
C ASN A 11 -5.46 -3.34 -9.05
N LEU A 12 -6.36 -4.17 -9.56
CA LEU A 12 -7.81 -3.88 -9.57
C LEU A 12 -8.39 -3.75 -8.14
N LEU A 13 -7.83 -4.47 -7.17
CA LEU A 13 -8.26 -4.38 -5.77
C LEU A 13 -7.87 -3.06 -5.09
N LEU A 14 -6.92 -2.31 -5.64
CA LEU A 14 -6.55 -0.98 -5.15
C LEU A 14 -7.56 0.10 -5.57
N ILE A 15 -8.32 -0.11 -6.64
CA ILE A 15 -9.31 0.85 -7.15
C ILE A 15 -10.32 1.22 -6.05
N PRO A 16 -11.05 0.29 -5.41
CA PRO A 16 -12.03 0.65 -4.39
C PRO A 16 -11.38 1.33 -3.18
N LEU A 17 -10.14 0.97 -2.82
CA LEU A 17 -9.38 1.63 -1.76
C LEU A 17 -9.22 3.13 -2.05
N PHE A 18 -8.77 3.48 -3.26
CA PHE A 18 -8.56 4.87 -3.65
C PHE A 18 -9.86 5.65 -3.91
N VAL A 19 -10.90 4.98 -4.41
CA VAL A 19 -12.21 5.60 -4.55
C VAL A 19 -12.77 5.97 -3.17
N LEU A 20 -12.69 5.06 -2.20
CA LEU A 20 -13.19 5.32 -0.84
C LEU A 20 -12.35 6.36 -0.09
N SER A 21 -11.03 6.41 -0.29
CA SER A 21 -10.22 7.47 0.31
C SER A 21 -10.59 8.84 -0.27
N GLY A 22 -10.84 8.92 -1.57
CA GLY A 22 -11.37 10.11 -2.24
C GLY A 22 -12.73 10.54 -1.70
N LEU A 23 -13.66 9.60 -1.55
CA LEU A 23 -14.98 9.87 -0.97
C LEU A 23 -14.89 10.34 0.47
N LEU A 24 -14.06 9.70 1.30
CA LEU A 24 -13.85 10.11 2.68
C LEU A 24 -13.31 11.54 2.76
N ILE A 25 -12.32 11.88 1.93
CA ILE A 25 -11.75 13.22 1.87
C ILE A 25 -12.79 14.24 1.39
N ALA A 26 -13.62 13.90 0.40
CA ALA A 26 -14.69 14.76 -0.08
C ALA A 26 -15.78 15.02 0.98
N ILE A 27 -16.04 14.07 1.88
CA ILE A 27 -16.94 14.28 3.02
C ILE A 27 -16.27 15.18 4.07
N LEU A 28 -14.97 15.03 4.31
CA LEU A 28 -14.25 15.78 5.35
C LEU A 28 -13.90 17.21 4.93
N ILE A 29 -13.73 17.47 3.63
CA ILE A 29 -13.17 18.72 3.11
C ILE A 29 -14.14 19.36 2.12
N GLU A 30 -14.63 20.54 2.48
CA GLU A 30 -15.60 21.29 1.66
C GLU A 30 -14.94 21.92 0.42
N ASP A 31 -13.71 22.38 0.56
CA ASP A 31 -12.94 22.96 -0.53
C ASP A 31 -12.45 21.85 -1.48
N LYS A 32 -13.07 21.78 -2.66
CA LYS A 32 -12.79 20.76 -3.68
C LYS A 32 -11.33 20.74 -4.13
N LEU A 33 -10.67 21.90 -4.21
CA LEU A 33 -9.27 21.98 -4.64
C LEU A 33 -8.35 21.42 -3.57
N LYS A 34 -8.59 21.75 -2.30
CA LYS A 34 -7.85 21.18 -1.17
C LYS A 34 -8.06 19.67 -1.05
N GLY A 35 -9.30 19.21 -1.22
CA GLY A 35 -9.64 17.78 -1.21
C GLY A 35 -8.89 17.01 -2.30
N LEU A 36 -8.91 17.51 -3.54
CA LEU A 36 -8.12 16.93 -4.64
C LEU A 36 -6.63 16.86 -4.32
N GLY A 37 -6.05 17.96 -3.81
CA GLY A 37 -4.65 18.00 -3.41
C GLY A 37 -4.31 16.94 -2.36
N LEU A 38 -5.17 16.73 -1.37
CA LEU A 38 -4.95 15.74 -0.31
C LEU A 38 -5.08 14.29 -0.80
N VAL A 39 -6.04 14.00 -1.69
CA VAL A 39 -6.13 12.66 -2.31
C VAL A 39 -4.88 12.36 -3.12
N LEU A 40 -4.41 13.33 -3.91
CA LEU A 40 -3.18 13.20 -4.69
C LEU A 40 -1.94 13.02 -3.81
N LEU A 41 -1.83 13.78 -2.72
CA LEU A 41 -0.74 13.64 -1.75
C LEU A 41 -0.78 12.28 -1.04
N LEU A 42 -1.96 11.79 -0.66
CA LEU A 42 -2.13 10.47 -0.05
C LEU A 42 -1.71 9.36 -1.03
N TRP A 43 -2.12 9.46 -2.29
CA TRP A 43 -1.68 8.55 -3.34
C TRP A 43 -0.16 8.60 -3.55
N LEU A 44 0.42 9.79 -3.71
CA LEU A 44 1.85 9.99 -3.94
C LEU A 44 2.69 9.49 -2.76
N PHE A 45 2.19 9.74 -1.54
CA PHE A 45 2.81 9.22 -0.33
C PHE A 45 2.87 7.70 -0.39
N SER A 46 1.71 7.07 -0.63
CA SER A 46 1.58 5.61 -0.64
C SER A 46 2.31 4.96 -1.83
N SER A 47 2.45 5.65 -2.96
CA SER A 47 3.07 5.09 -4.16
C SER A 47 4.58 5.24 -4.19
N THR A 48 5.14 6.32 -3.62
CA THR A 48 6.55 6.69 -3.88
C THR A 48 7.25 7.19 -2.63
N LEU A 49 6.66 8.13 -1.88
CA LEU A 49 7.37 8.70 -0.72
C LEU A 49 7.58 7.66 0.38
N TYR A 50 6.65 6.73 0.53
CA TYR A 50 6.73 5.63 1.50
C TYR A 50 7.98 4.77 1.26
N ASP A 51 8.28 4.43 0.01
CA ASP A 51 9.50 3.70 -0.36
C ASP A 51 10.76 4.48 0.01
N GLY A 52 10.76 5.79 -0.27
CA GLY A 52 11.88 6.67 0.06
C GLY A 52 12.14 6.74 1.57
N ILE A 53 11.08 6.80 2.37
CA ILE A 53 11.17 6.78 3.83
C ILE A 53 11.71 5.43 4.31
N ILE A 54 11.21 4.32 3.79
CA ILE A 54 11.72 2.97 4.15
C ILE A 54 13.20 2.87 3.81
N LEU A 55 13.61 3.27 2.61
CA LEU A 55 15.00 3.22 2.18
C LEU A 55 15.89 4.06 3.10
N TYR A 56 15.43 5.25 3.47
CA TYR A 56 16.14 6.10 4.42
C TYR A 56 16.28 5.45 5.80
N LEU A 57 15.23 4.78 6.30
CA LEU A 57 15.29 4.04 7.56
C LEU A 57 16.29 2.88 7.50
N ILE A 58 16.33 2.12 6.40
CA ILE A 58 17.31 1.03 6.21
C ILE A 58 18.74 1.59 6.27
N LEU A 59 18.98 2.76 5.66
CA LEU A 59 20.31 3.38 5.63
C LEU A 59 20.78 3.83 7.01
N ILE A 60 19.89 4.40 7.83
CA ILE A 60 20.26 4.87 9.18
C ILE A 60 20.43 3.70 10.16
N PHE A 61 19.62 2.66 10.01
CA PHE A 61 19.63 1.50 10.90
C PHE A 61 20.35 0.30 10.29
N SER A 62 21.29 0.51 9.37
CA SER A 62 21.98 -0.57 8.66
C SER A 62 22.74 -1.53 9.58
N ASP A 63 23.18 -1.05 10.75
CA ASP A 63 23.90 -1.84 11.76
C ASP A 63 22.97 -2.68 12.66
N TYR A 64 21.64 -2.51 12.54
CA TYR A 64 20.63 -3.24 13.32
C TYR A 64 19.87 -4.25 12.44
N PRO A 65 19.31 -5.32 13.03
CA PRO A 65 18.49 -6.28 12.30
C PRO A 65 17.12 -5.68 11.93
N VAL A 66 17.10 -4.90 10.84
CA VAL A 66 15.92 -4.18 10.34
C VAL A 66 14.96 -5.06 9.55
N GLU A 67 15.27 -6.33 9.29
CA GLU A 67 14.53 -7.17 8.35
C GLU A 67 13.09 -7.43 8.81
N LYS A 68 12.88 -7.58 10.12
CA LYS A 68 11.53 -7.75 10.69
C LYS A 68 10.71 -6.47 10.58
N VAL A 69 11.35 -5.32 10.80
CA VAL A 69 10.74 -4.00 10.69
C VAL A 69 10.39 -3.73 9.22
N LEU A 70 11.30 -4.07 8.31
CA LEU A 70 11.12 -3.97 6.87
C LEU A 70 9.89 -4.76 6.40
N LEU A 71 9.79 -6.02 6.81
CA LEU A 71 8.63 -6.85 6.47
C LEU A 71 7.34 -6.20 6.98
N PHE A 72 7.30 -5.75 8.23
CA PHE A 72 6.13 -5.06 8.78
C PHE A 72 5.77 -3.78 8.01
N LEU A 73 6.77 -2.97 7.66
CA LEU A 73 6.57 -1.73 6.89
C LEU A 73 6.06 -2.02 5.48
N THR A 74 6.56 -3.04 4.79
CA THR A 74 6.02 -3.46 3.49
C THR A 74 4.57 -3.93 3.62
N LEU A 75 4.21 -4.63 4.71
CA LEU A 75 2.82 -5.05 4.97
C LEU A 75 1.87 -3.88 5.28
N ALA A 76 2.38 -2.77 5.80
CA ALA A 76 1.57 -1.60 6.13
C ALA A 76 1.11 -0.80 4.90
N ASN A 77 1.65 -1.09 3.70
CA ASN A 77 1.27 -0.41 2.48
C ASN A 77 0.85 -1.41 1.38
N PRO A 78 -0.46 -1.54 1.09
CA PRO A 78 -0.94 -2.50 0.12
C PRO A 78 -0.42 -2.23 -1.31
N ILE A 79 -0.08 -0.99 -1.65
CA ILE A 79 0.45 -0.62 -2.98
C ILE A 79 1.87 -1.16 -3.16
N ASP A 80 2.72 -0.90 -2.16
CA ASP A 80 4.09 -1.39 -2.16
C ASP A 80 4.11 -2.91 -2.17
N LEU A 81 3.25 -3.55 -1.38
CA LEU A 81 3.15 -5.01 -1.35
C LEU A 81 2.76 -5.62 -2.70
N ILE A 82 1.81 -5.03 -3.43
CA ILE A 82 1.41 -5.50 -4.77
C ILE A 82 2.57 -5.34 -5.76
N ARG A 83 3.27 -4.21 -5.72
CA ARG A 83 4.45 -3.97 -6.56
C ARG A 83 5.58 -4.94 -6.25
N LEU A 84 5.83 -5.20 -4.97
CA LEU A 84 6.87 -6.11 -4.54
C LEU A 84 6.58 -7.54 -4.99
N VAL A 85 5.32 -7.98 -4.91
CA VAL A 85 4.90 -9.28 -5.48
C VAL A 85 5.12 -9.33 -6.99
N ALA A 86 4.80 -8.27 -7.73
CA ALA A 86 5.07 -8.20 -9.16
C ALA A 86 6.59 -8.25 -9.49
N LEU A 87 7.43 -7.59 -8.70
CA LEU A 87 8.89 -7.65 -8.80
C LEU A 87 9.45 -9.04 -8.48
N MET A 88 8.88 -9.72 -7.49
CA MET A 88 9.25 -11.10 -7.16
C MET A 88 8.92 -12.06 -8.29
N GLU A 89 7.74 -11.89 -8.87
CA GLU A 89 7.22 -12.68 -9.97
C GLU A 89 8.05 -12.50 -11.25
N THR A 90 8.64 -11.33 -11.47
CA THR A 90 9.54 -11.04 -12.60
C THR A 90 11.01 -11.43 -12.35
N GLY A 91 11.37 -11.86 -11.13
CA GLY A 91 12.75 -12.22 -10.75
C GLY A 91 13.65 -11.02 -10.39
N LEU A 92 13.12 -9.80 -10.44
CA LEU A 92 13.88 -8.56 -10.21
C LEU A 92 14.18 -8.29 -8.72
N TYR A 93 13.53 -9.00 -7.81
CA TYR A 93 13.77 -8.89 -6.35
C TYR A 93 15.22 -9.18 -5.94
N GLU A 94 15.99 -9.89 -6.77
CA GLU A 94 17.41 -10.17 -6.50
C GLU A 94 18.29 -8.93 -6.60
N VAL A 95 17.87 -7.94 -7.41
CA VAL A 95 18.55 -6.64 -7.57
C VAL A 95 18.39 -5.77 -6.32
N MET A 96 17.34 -5.99 -5.52
CA MET A 96 17.09 -5.29 -4.26
C MET A 96 18.00 -5.77 -3.11
N GLY A 97 18.96 -6.66 -3.40
CA GLY A 97 19.94 -7.15 -2.45
C GLY A 97 19.34 -8.06 -1.38
N PHE A 98 19.99 -8.09 -0.21
CA PHE A 98 19.61 -8.95 0.90
C PHE A 98 18.18 -8.70 1.41
N ALA A 99 17.79 -7.42 1.54
CA ALA A 99 16.46 -7.01 1.99
C ALA A 99 15.35 -7.56 1.08
N GLY A 100 15.50 -7.41 -0.24
CA GLY A 100 14.54 -7.94 -1.20
C GLY A 100 14.44 -9.46 -1.19
N LYS A 101 15.57 -10.16 -1.06
CA LYS A 101 15.59 -11.63 -0.91
C LYS A 101 14.90 -12.08 0.37
N TRP A 102 15.12 -11.36 1.47
CA TRP A 102 14.50 -11.66 2.74
C TRP A 102 12.98 -11.51 2.67
N VAL A 103 12.50 -10.35 2.23
CA VAL A 103 11.06 -10.08 2.07
C VAL A 103 10.42 -11.08 1.10
N ALA A 104 11.08 -11.35 -0.03
CA ALA A 104 10.58 -12.30 -1.02
C ALA A 104 10.42 -13.72 -0.48
N LYS A 105 11.30 -14.17 0.41
CA LYS A 105 11.21 -15.51 1.02
C LYS A 105 9.89 -15.68 1.79
N TYR A 106 9.49 -14.70 2.59
CA TYR A 106 8.27 -14.77 3.39
C TYR A 106 7.01 -14.47 2.57
N LEU A 107 7.08 -13.55 1.62
CA LEU A 107 5.93 -13.20 0.77
C LEU A 107 5.54 -14.29 -0.22
N ARG A 108 6.45 -15.19 -0.60
CA ARG A 108 6.12 -16.35 -1.44
C ARG A 108 5.11 -17.27 -0.77
N GLU A 109 5.25 -17.49 0.54
CA GLU A 109 4.32 -18.30 1.32
C GLU A 109 2.98 -17.56 1.54
N LEU A 110 3.02 -16.23 1.57
CA LEU A 110 1.89 -15.33 1.84
C LEU A 110 1.40 -14.58 0.59
N TRP A 111 1.38 -15.24 -0.57
CA TRP A 111 1.07 -14.60 -1.86
C TRP A 111 -0.35 -13.98 -1.94
N PHE A 112 -1.28 -14.38 -1.08
CA PHE A 112 -2.64 -13.86 -0.99
C PHE A 112 -2.76 -12.58 -0.14
N LEU A 113 -1.72 -12.25 0.61
CA LEU A 113 -1.69 -11.14 1.56
C LEU A 113 -1.94 -9.75 0.93
N PRO A 114 -1.46 -9.42 -0.29
CA PRO A 114 -1.78 -8.15 -0.94
C PRO A 114 -3.27 -7.95 -1.17
N ALA A 115 -3.99 -9.01 -1.56
CA ALA A 115 -5.44 -8.96 -1.73
C ALA A 115 -6.14 -8.77 -0.39
N LEU A 116 -5.74 -9.55 0.62
CA LEU A 116 -6.33 -9.47 1.96
C LEU A 116 -6.16 -8.07 2.59
N LEU A 117 -4.97 -7.49 2.49
CA LEU A 117 -4.70 -6.15 3.00
C LEU A 117 -5.46 -5.10 2.21
N SER A 118 -5.47 -5.16 0.88
CA SER A 118 -6.24 -4.20 0.07
C SER A 118 -7.73 -4.20 0.45
N LEU A 119 -8.32 -5.38 0.65
CA LEU A 119 -9.70 -5.52 1.13
C LEU A 119 -9.88 -5.01 2.56
N PHE A 120 -8.93 -5.29 3.46
CA PHE A 120 -8.95 -4.81 4.84
C PHE A 120 -8.95 -3.28 4.92
N TYR A 121 -8.04 -2.60 4.20
CA TYR A 121 -8.00 -1.14 4.13
C TYR A 121 -9.26 -0.57 3.47
N THR A 122 -9.75 -1.19 2.39
CA THR A 122 -11.02 -0.80 1.75
C THR A 122 -12.17 -0.88 2.74
N PHE A 123 -12.25 -1.96 3.52
CA PHE A 123 -13.29 -2.14 4.53
C PHE A 123 -13.21 -1.10 5.65
N ILE A 124 -11.99 -0.79 6.13
CA ILE A 124 -11.79 0.28 7.11
C ILE A 124 -12.24 1.63 6.56
N LEU A 125 -11.84 1.99 5.33
CA LEU A 125 -12.23 3.25 4.70
C LEU A 125 -13.75 3.33 4.50
N LEU A 126 -14.39 2.23 4.16
CA LEU A 126 -15.84 2.15 4.05
C LEU A 126 -16.51 2.45 5.40
N LEU A 127 -16.07 1.80 6.48
CA LEU A 127 -16.61 2.03 7.82
C LEU A 127 -16.40 3.48 8.28
N LEU A 128 -15.21 4.04 8.07
CA LEU A 128 -14.91 5.43 8.39
C LEU A 128 -15.75 6.40 7.56
N GLY A 129 -15.92 6.12 6.27
CA GLY A 129 -16.77 6.89 5.37
C GLY A 129 -18.22 6.91 5.84
N LEU A 130 -18.79 5.74 6.15
CA LEU A 130 -20.17 5.61 6.64
C LEU A 130 -20.37 6.29 8.00
N TYR A 131 -19.42 6.14 8.91
CA TYR A 131 -19.47 6.78 10.22
C TYR A 131 -19.43 8.31 10.11
N THR A 132 -18.51 8.83 9.29
CA THR A 132 -18.35 10.27 9.06
C THR A 132 -19.58 10.84 8.35
N PHE A 133 -20.11 10.13 7.34
CA PHE A 133 -21.30 10.53 6.61
C PHE A 133 -22.52 10.66 7.52
N ARG A 134 -22.72 9.72 8.47
CA ARG A 134 -23.85 9.77 9.42
C ARG A 134 -23.75 10.90 10.44
N LYS A 135 -22.54 11.33 10.78
CA LYS A 135 -22.30 12.41 11.74
C LYS A 135 -22.33 13.80 11.13
N LYS A 136 -22.16 13.89 9.81
CA LYS A 136 -22.18 15.16 9.11
C LYS A 136 -23.64 15.53 8.85
N ASP A 137 -24.14 16.50 9.61
CA ASP A 137 -25.40 17.17 9.29
C ASP A 137 -25.18 17.94 7.99
N PHE A 138 -25.89 17.53 6.94
CA PHE A 138 -25.89 18.19 5.63
C PHE A 138 -26.93 19.31 5.58
#